data_AF-A0A2D4ZFN5-F1
#
_entry.id   AF-A0A2D4ZFN5-F1
#
_cell.length_a   1.000
_cell.length_b   1.000
_cell.length_c   1.000
_cell.angle_alpha   90.00
_cell.angle_beta   90.00
_cell.angle_gamma   90.00
#
_symmetry.space_group_name_H-M   'P 1'
#
loop_
_entity.id
_entity.type
_entity.pdbx_description
1 polymer ?
#
loop_
_entity_poly.entity_id
_entity_poly.type
_entity_poly.pdbx_seq_one_letter_code
_entity_poly.pdbx_strand_id
1 'polypeptide(L)'
;MDRKISLLFGASNSLAKWLKADLSRLPTLAGKQAGVNTLKSDSTTMCWQAHIIDNQYKSYEKTIIVCEANTRFIFFIPVTARLTLDELTNLLTMEWQAMLAETLESYQLIPRSNIAMLLSELSDLTFSVEWVKNTDLSINGHISDAGLWVEQVLREQGVSELSAQQATELAIYLNTSVKRITNKETKRKEKMIPVEKLLAYCQRLVLGDGGKTNVVSFEDYKNK
;
A
#
# COMPACT_ATOMS: atom_id res chain seq x y z
N MET A 1 2.80 26.70 -4.65
CA MET A 1 3.95 26.05 -4.00
C MET A 1 3.66 24.58 -4.07
N ASP A 2 4.38 23.85 -4.91
CA ASP A 2 4.15 22.42 -5.08
C ASP A 2 4.51 21.72 -3.77
N ARG A 3 3.52 21.07 -3.16
CA ARG A 3 3.70 20.40 -1.88
C ARG A 3 4.49 19.11 -2.15
N LYS A 4 5.72 19.07 -1.66
CA LYS A 4 6.56 17.88 -1.76
C LYS A 4 6.14 16.86 -0.71
N ILE A 5 5.79 15.66 -1.14
CA ILE A 5 5.48 14.51 -0.28
C ILE A 5 6.58 13.47 -0.44
N SER A 6 7.08 12.93 0.65
CA SER A 6 8.01 11.79 0.61
C SER A 6 7.22 10.49 0.45
N LEU A 7 7.61 9.65 -0.52
CA LEU A 7 7.06 8.32 -0.72
C LEU A 7 8.13 7.30 -0.30
N LEU A 8 8.00 6.78 0.92
CA LEU A 8 8.99 5.87 1.52
C LEU A 8 8.55 4.42 1.35
N PHE A 9 9.34 3.62 0.65
CA PHE A 9 9.17 2.18 0.54
C PHE A 9 10.13 1.42 1.47
N GLY A 10 9.57 0.65 2.40
CA GLY A 10 10.26 -0.35 3.18
C GLY A 10 10.29 -1.69 2.45
N ALA A 11 11.44 -2.06 1.90
CA ALA A 11 11.65 -3.38 1.34
C ALA A 11 11.94 -4.39 2.45
N SER A 12 11.17 -5.49 2.47
CA SER A 12 11.52 -6.63 3.29
C SER A 12 12.89 -7.21 2.91
N ASN A 13 13.49 -8.01 3.79
CA ASN A 13 14.74 -8.69 3.47
C ASN A 13 14.61 -9.66 2.29
N SER A 14 13.44 -10.29 2.08
CA SER A 14 13.20 -11.14 0.92
C SER A 14 13.18 -10.32 -0.36
N LEU A 15 12.48 -9.19 -0.38
CA LEU A 15 12.41 -8.31 -1.55
C LEU A 15 13.76 -7.69 -1.88
N ALA A 16 14.47 -7.13 -0.90
CA ALA A 16 15.79 -6.53 -1.13
C ALA A 16 16.79 -7.53 -1.73
N LYS A 17 16.79 -8.79 -1.23
CA LYS A 17 17.61 -9.86 -1.79
C LYS A 17 17.18 -10.23 -3.20
N TRP A 18 15.87 -10.31 -3.47
CA TRP A 18 15.36 -10.64 -4.79
C TRP A 18 15.73 -9.56 -5.82
N LEU A 19 15.62 -8.27 -5.46
CA LEU A 19 16.03 -7.14 -6.31
C LEU A 19 17.56 -7.02 -6.50
N LYS A 20 18.35 -7.69 -5.66
CA LYS A 20 19.81 -7.46 -5.52
C LYS A 20 20.15 -5.98 -5.24
N ALA A 21 19.25 -5.28 -4.54
CA ALA A 21 19.43 -3.88 -4.20
C ALA A 21 20.18 -3.73 -2.88
N ASP A 22 21.20 -2.86 -2.86
CA ASP A 22 21.86 -2.46 -1.62
C ASP A 22 21.12 -1.25 -1.02
N LEU A 23 20.21 -1.54 -0.10
CA LEU A 23 19.34 -0.55 0.53
C LEU A 23 19.83 -0.23 1.94
N SER A 24 19.88 1.06 2.25
CA SER A 24 20.20 1.55 3.60
C SER A 24 19.14 1.08 4.60
N ARG A 25 19.55 0.89 5.86
CA ARG A 25 18.62 0.55 6.95
C ARG A 25 18.23 1.83 7.67
N LEU A 26 17.00 1.86 8.18
CA LEU A 26 16.60 2.89 9.13
C LEU A 26 17.47 2.83 10.40
N PRO A 27 17.78 3.98 11.01
CA PRO A 27 18.47 4.03 12.29
C PRO A 27 17.77 3.16 13.33
N THR A 28 18.55 2.47 14.15
CA THR A 28 18.02 1.54 15.16
C THR A 28 18.46 2.02 16.53
N LEU A 29 17.50 2.16 17.45
CA LEU A 29 17.80 2.48 18.85
C LEU A 29 18.58 1.32 19.50
N ALA A 30 19.47 1.66 20.45
CA ALA A 30 20.22 0.66 21.20
C ALA A 30 19.29 -0.41 21.82
N GLY A 31 19.62 -1.68 21.64
CA GLY A 31 18.82 -2.82 22.13
C GLY A 31 17.61 -3.19 21.27
N LYS A 32 17.30 -2.46 20.19
CA LYS A 32 16.27 -2.86 19.21
C LYS A 32 16.89 -3.63 18.05
N GLN A 33 16.11 -4.54 17.46
CA GLN A 33 16.52 -5.27 16.27
C GLN A 33 16.57 -4.33 15.06
N ALA A 34 17.66 -4.40 14.30
CA ALA A 34 17.84 -3.55 13.14
C ALA A 34 16.96 -3.96 11.96
N GLY A 35 16.34 -2.96 11.31
CA GLY A 35 15.48 -3.17 10.14
C GLY A 35 14.09 -3.74 10.46
N VAL A 36 13.59 -3.56 11.69
CA VAL A 36 12.20 -3.86 12.08
C VAL A 36 11.50 -2.65 12.70
N ASN A 37 11.82 -1.46 12.19
CA ASN A 37 11.23 -0.21 12.68
C ASN A 37 9.78 -0.09 12.24
N THR A 38 8.97 0.57 13.07
CA THR A 38 7.61 0.95 12.70
C THR A 38 7.64 1.99 11.58
N LEU A 39 6.89 1.74 10.52
CA LEU A 39 6.59 2.74 9.50
C LEU A 39 5.34 3.52 9.91
N LYS A 40 5.32 4.81 9.60
CA LYS A 40 4.19 5.70 9.92
C LYS A 40 4.05 6.74 8.81
N SER A 41 2.88 6.78 8.19
CA SER A 41 2.53 7.85 7.27
C SER A 41 2.00 9.06 8.04
N ASP A 42 2.27 10.26 7.54
CA ASP A 42 1.80 11.53 8.08
C ASP A 42 1.46 12.51 6.94
N SER A 43 1.30 13.80 7.25
CA SER A 43 0.92 14.83 6.29
C SER A 43 2.03 15.17 5.27
N THR A 44 3.23 14.62 5.41
CA THR A 44 4.40 14.89 4.57
C THR A 44 5.06 13.62 4.03
N THR A 45 4.80 12.47 4.64
CA THR A 45 5.40 11.19 4.25
C THR A 45 4.33 10.12 4.12
N MET A 46 4.32 9.41 2.98
CA MET A 46 3.52 8.22 2.74
C MET A 46 4.43 6.99 2.77
N CYS A 47 4.21 6.10 3.73
CA CYS A 47 5.03 4.91 3.93
C CYS A 47 4.31 3.65 3.44
N TRP A 48 5.04 2.84 2.68
CA TRP A 48 4.59 1.53 2.20
C TRP A 48 5.60 0.45 2.60
N GLN A 49 5.12 -0.76 2.86
CA GLN A 49 5.97 -1.95 2.97
C GLN A 49 5.75 -2.84 1.75
N ALA A 50 6.83 -3.19 1.07
CA ALA A 50 6.83 -4.11 -0.06
C ALA A 50 7.52 -5.42 0.33
N HIS A 51 6.87 -6.54 0.02
CA HIS A 51 7.34 -7.88 0.32
C HIS A 51 7.14 -8.78 -0.90
N ILE A 52 8.05 -9.71 -1.15
CA ILE A 52 7.88 -10.70 -2.22
C ILE A 52 7.65 -12.09 -1.62
N ILE A 53 6.67 -12.80 -2.16
CA ILE A 53 6.39 -14.21 -1.85
C ILE A 53 6.64 -15.08 -3.08
N ASP A 54 7.01 -16.34 -2.84
CA ASP A 54 6.96 -17.36 -3.87
C ASP A 54 5.52 -17.83 -4.00
N ASN A 55 4.98 -17.87 -5.23
CA ASN A 55 3.61 -18.33 -5.46
C ASN A 55 3.45 -19.82 -5.13
N GLN A 56 4.50 -20.60 -5.38
CA GLN A 56 4.64 -22.00 -4.98
C GLN A 56 6.10 -22.26 -4.57
N TYR A 57 6.34 -23.33 -3.83
CA TYR A 57 7.71 -23.66 -3.41
C TYR A 57 8.66 -23.77 -4.62
N LYS A 58 9.67 -22.88 -4.66
CA LYS A 58 10.66 -22.77 -5.75
C LYS A 58 10.08 -22.39 -7.13
N SER A 59 8.89 -21.81 -7.21
CA SER A 59 8.36 -21.28 -8.48
C SER A 59 9.18 -20.12 -9.00
N TYR A 60 9.17 -19.95 -10.33
CA TYR A 60 9.72 -18.75 -10.96
C TYR A 60 8.78 -17.55 -10.77
N GLU A 61 7.49 -17.82 -10.80
CA GLU A 61 6.39 -16.90 -10.58
C GLU A 61 6.34 -16.49 -9.11
N LYS A 62 6.26 -15.19 -8.88
CA LYS A 62 6.23 -14.57 -7.55
C LYS A 62 5.18 -13.47 -7.53
N THR A 63 4.81 -13.08 -6.33
CA THR A 63 3.92 -11.93 -6.13
C THR A 63 4.57 -10.96 -5.17
N ILE A 64 4.71 -9.70 -5.59
CA ILE A 64 5.06 -8.61 -4.69
C ILE A 64 3.77 -8.10 -4.07
N ILE A 65 3.72 -8.10 -2.74
CA ILE A 65 2.62 -7.60 -1.94
C ILE A 65 3.05 -6.26 -1.36
N VAL A 66 2.25 -5.21 -1.57
CA VAL A 66 2.58 -3.84 -1.17
C VAL A 66 1.46 -3.31 -0.28
N CYS A 67 1.81 -2.87 0.93
CA CYS A 67 0.84 -2.50 1.96
C CYS A 67 1.17 -1.15 2.58
N GLU A 68 0.21 -0.22 2.58
CA GLU A 68 0.37 1.11 3.17
C GLU A 68 0.36 1.01 4.71
N ALA A 69 1.27 1.76 5.36
CA ALA A 69 1.60 1.55 6.76
C ALA A 69 0.44 1.78 7.74
N ASN A 70 -0.39 2.80 7.50
CA ASN A 70 -1.40 3.25 8.44
C ASN A 70 -2.80 2.68 8.14
N THR A 71 -3.14 2.60 6.86
CA THR A 71 -4.45 2.25 6.32
C THR A 71 -4.53 0.78 5.95
N ARG A 72 -3.39 0.08 5.87
CA ARG A 72 -3.34 -1.34 5.47
C ARG A 72 -3.99 -1.60 4.11
N PHE A 73 -4.06 -0.56 3.28
CA PHE A 73 -4.45 -0.67 1.90
C PHE A 73 -3.37 -1.45 1.17
N ILE A 74 -3.78 -2.44 0.37
CA ILE A 74 -2.89 -3.43 -0.20
C ILE A 74 -3.11 -3.58 -1.69
N PHE A 75 -2.05 -3.85 -2.44
CA PHE A 75 -2.13 -4.27 -3.84
C PHE A 75 -1.02 -5.27 -4.15
N PHE A 76 -1.15 -5.91 -5.31
CA PHE A 76 -0.33 -7.07 -5.72
C PHE A 76 0.29 -6.82 -7.09
N ILE A 77 1.58 -7.11 -7.23
CA ILE A 77 2.30 -7.10 -8.50
C ILE A 77 2.76 -8.52 -8.79
N PRO A 78 2.07 -9.26 -9.66
CA PRO A 78 2.55 -10.54 -10.18
C PRO A 78 3.83 -10.31 -10.99
N VAL A 79 4.87 -11.11 -10.76
CA VAL A 79 6.15 -10.99 -11.45
C VAL A 79 6.70 -12.35 -11.85
N THR A 80 7.13 -12.46 -13.11
CA THR A 80 7.78 -13.65 -13.68
C THR A 80 9.28 -13.46 -13.87
N ALA A 81 9.74 -12.21 -13.86
CA ALA A 81 11.14 -11.83 -14.00
C ALA A 81 11.56 -10.89 -12.87
N ARG A 82 12.85 -10.92 -12.55
CA ARG A 82 13.43 -9.97 -11.58
C ARG A 82 13.36 -8.56 -12.14
N LEU A 83 12.78 -7.65 -11.38
CA LEU A 83 12.83 -6.21 -11.63
C LEU A 83 14.08 -5.59 -11.03
N THR A 84 14.57 -4.54 -11.66
CA THR A 84 15.47 -3.56 -11.02
C THR A 84 14.70 -2.72 -10.00
N LEU A 85 15.43 -2.03 -9.12
CA LEU A 85 14.81 -1.12 -8.15
C LEU A 85 14.06 0.02 -8.85
N ASP A 86 14.60 0.54 -9.96
CA ASP A 86 14.00 1.64 -10.71
C ASP A 86 12.73 1.21 -11.44
N GLU A 87 12.72 0.03 -12.07
CA GLU A 87 11.52 -0.55 -12.69
C GLU A 87 10.41 -0.74 -11.66
N LEU A 88 10.74 -1.33 -10.50
CA LEU A 88 9.78 -1.49 -9.43
C LEU A 88 9.30 -0.12 -8.91
N THR A 89 10.19 0.85 -8.75
CA THR A 89 9.84 2.20 -8.28
C THR A 89 8.82 2.88 -9.21
N ASN A 90 9.07 2.85 -10.52
CA ASN A 90 8.17 3.44 -11.50
C ASN A 90 6.80 2.77 -11.47
N LEU A 91 6.79 1.42 -11.43
CA LEU A 91 5.57 0.64 -11.36
C LEU A 91 4.78 0.94 -10.08
N LEU A 92 5.40 0.90 -8.91
CA LEU A 92 4.72 1.16 -7.64
C LEU A 92 4.15 2.57 -7.57
N THR A 93 4.82 3.57 -8.15
CA THR A 93 4.37 4.98 -8.13
C THR A 93 3.07 5.20 -8.90
N MET A 94 2.84 4.40 -9.95
CA MET A 94 1.61 4.43 -10.75
C MET A 94 0.52 3.52 -10.16
N GLU A 95 0.90 2.29 -9.80
CA GLU A 95 -0.04 1.24 -9.40
C GLU A 95 -0.85 1.58 -8.16
N TRP A 96 -0.28 2.25 -7.16
CA TRP A 96 -1.05 2.57 -5.95
C TRP A 96 -2.24 3.51 -6.24
N GLN A 97 -2.09 4.42 -7.20
CA GLN A 97 -3.14 5.37 -7.59
C GLN A 97 -4.22 4.68 -8.42
N ALA A 98 -3.80 3.84 -9.38
CA ALA A 98 -4.71 3.02 -10.19
C ALA A 98 -5.55 2.11 -9.29
N MET A 99 -4.90 1.40 -8.37
CA MET A 99 -5.56 0.50 -7.43
C MET A 99 -6.51 1.23 -6.48
N LEU A 100 -6.17 2.45 -6.04
CA LEU A 100 -7.09 3.29 -5.27
C LEU A 100 -8.34 3.64 -6.09
N ALA A 101 -8.17 4.04 -7.35
CA ALA A 101 -9.25 4.38 -8.25
C ALA A 101 -10.20 3.20 -8.48
N GLU A 102 -9.66 2.05 -8.88
CA GLU A 102 -10.43 0.81 -9.12
C GLU A 102 -11.19 0.37 -7.87
N THR A 103 -10.55 0.43 -6.70
CA THR A 103 -11.19 0.07 -5.44
C THR A 103 -12.31 1.05 -5.09
N LEU A 104 -12.12 2.36 -5.26
CA LEU A 104 -13.16 3.36 -4.98
C LEU A 104 -14.34 3.22 -5.93
N GLU A 105 -14.09 2.93 -7.21
CA GLU A 105 -15.14 2.68 -8.20
C GLU A 105 -15.95 1.43 -7.87
N SER A 106 -15.28 0.34 -7.49
CA SER A 106 -15.96 -0.90 -7.09
C SER A 106 -16.70 -0.73 -5.77
N TYR A 107 -16.16 0.03 -4.82
CA TYR A 107 -16.76 0.24 -3.50
C TYR A 107 -17.91 1.26 -3.52
N GLN A 108 -18.00 2.08 -4.56
CA GLN A 108 -19.06 3.09 -4.78
C GLN A 108 -19.24 4.08 -3.62
N LEU A 109 -18.16 4.34 -2.88
CA LEU A 109 -18.15 5.22 -1.72
C LEU A 109 -18.32 6.69 -2.09
N ILE A 110 -17.76 7.09 -3.24
CA ILE A 110 -17.84 8.44 -3.79
C ILE A 110 -18.13 8.38 -5.30
N PRO A 111 -18.74 9.41 -5.89
CA PRO A 111 -19.00 9.46 -7.34
C PRO A 111 -17.72 9.38 -8.17
N ARG A 112 -17.80 8.79 -9.37
CA ARG A 112 -16.66 8.70 -10.31
C ARG A 112 -16.01 10.05 -10.63
N SER A 113 -16.81 11.13 -10.73
CA SER A 113 -16.30 12.49 -10.92
C SER A 113 -15.35 12.93 -9.79
N ASN A 114 -15.64 12.50 -8.56
CA ASN A 114 -14.86 12.88 -7.39
C ASN A 114 -13.61 12.01 -7.23
N ILE A 115 -13.65 10.77 -7.72
CA ILE A 115 -12.46 9.94 -7.89
C ILE A 115 -11.51 10.60 -8.89
N ALA A 116 -12.01 10.98 -10.07
CA ALA A 116 -11.20 11.63 -11.10
C ALA A 116 -10.56 12.94 -10.61
N MET A 117 -11.33 13.77 -9.89
CA MET A 117 -10.83 15.00 -9.31
C MET A 117 -9.76 14.75 -8.23
N LEU A 118 -9.96 13.76 -7.35
CA LEU A 118 -8.95 13.37 -6.36
C LEU A 118 -7.64 12.94 -7.02
N LEU A 119 -7.71 12.12 -8.08
CA LEU A 119 -6.52 11.66 -8.80
C LEU A 119 -5.80 12.80 -9.51
N SER A 120 -6.54 13.73 -10.11
CA SER A 120 -5.96 14.94 -10.72
C SER A 120 -5.15 15.72 -9.70
N GLU A 121 -5.73 15.99 -8.53
CA GLU A 121 -5.07 16.75 -7.46
C GLU A 121 -3.89 15.98 -6.86
N LEU A 122 -3.96 14.64 -6.76
CA LEU A 122 -2.83 13.81 -6.35
C LEU A 122 -1.69 13.84 -7.37
N SER A 123 -2.00 13.93 -8.66
CA SER A 123 -1.00 13.99 -9.73
C SER A 123 -0.22 15.31 -9.76
N ASP A 124 -0.80 16.38 -9.21
CA ASP A 124 -0.13 17.68 -9.03
C ASP A 124 0.84 17.68 -7.83
N LEU A 125 0.78 16.67 -6.95
CA LEU A 125 1.73 16.51 -5.85
C LEU A 125 3.06 15.95 -6.36
N THR A 126 4.16 16.55 -5.91
CA THR A 126 5.50 16.01 -6.19
C THR A 126 5.87 14.95 -5.15
N PHE A 127 5.91 13.68 -5.57
CA PHE A 127 6.39 12.58 -4.73
C PHE A 127 7.90 12.36 -4.90
N SER A 128 8.68 12.54 -3.83
CA SER A 128 10.07 12.10 -3.79
C SER A 128 10.17 10.70 -3.22
N VAL A 129 10.62 9.75 -4.04
CA VAL A 129 10.68 8.33 -3.64
C VAL A 129 11.97 8.04 -2.89
N GLU A 130 11.85 7.31 -1.78
CA GLU A 130 12.96 6.80 -0.99
C GLU A 130 12.77 5.30 -0.70
N TRP A 131 13.86 4.54 -0.65
CA TRP A 131 13.86 3.12 -0.30
C TRP A 131 14.72 2.83 0.91
N VAL A 132 14.21 1.99 1.79
CA VAL A 132 14.95 1.47 2.95
C VAL A 132 14.74 -0.03 3.10
N LYS A 133 15.74 -0.72 3.63
CA LYS A 133 15.61 -2.12 4.08
C LYS A 133 14.97 -2.15 5.46
N ASN A 134 13.67 -2.43 5.52
CA ASN A 134 12.89 -2.46 6.76
C ASN A 134 11.66 -3.39 6.66
N THR A 135 11.38 -4.13 7.74
CA THR A 135 10.17 -4.93 7.91
C THR A 135 9.44 -4.52 9.19
N ASP A 136 8.44 -3.66 9.08
CA ASP A 136 7.50 -3.38 10.19
C ASP A 136 6.64 -4.63 10.45
N LEU A 137 6.86 -5.25 11.62
CA LEU A 137 6.15 -6.46 12.02
C LEU A 137 4.63 -6.27 12.14
N SER A 138 4.18 -5.05 12.45
CA SER A 138 2.75 -4.76 12.55
C SER A 138 2.05 -4.72 11.19
N ILE A 139 2.79 -4.43 10.12
CA ILE A 139 2.31 -4.49 8.73
C ILE A 139 2.52 -5.91 8.18
N ASN A 140 3.64 -6.53 8.52
CA ASN A 140 4.02 -7.86 8.03
C ASN A 140 2.95 -8.92 8.30
N GLY A 141 2.25 -8.85 9.44
CA GLY A 141 1.11 -9.75 9.72
C GLY A 141 0.03 -9.68 8.63
N HIS A 142 -0.35 -8.48 8.17
CA HIS A 142 -1.34 -8.34 7.10
C HIS A 142 -0.82 -8.74 5.72
N ILE A 143 0.48 -8.54 5.47
CA ILE A 143 1.12 -9.02 4.25
C ILE A 143 1.13 -10.56 4.23
N SER A 144 1.43 -11.20 5.36
CA SER A 144 1.37 -12.66 5.49
C SER A 144 -0.06 -13.18 5.27
N ASP A 145 -1.06 -12.55 5.88
CA ASP A 145 -2.47 -12.91 5.66
C ASP A 145 -2.88 -12.76 4.19
N ALA A 146 -2.45 -11.68 3.53
CA ALA A 146 -2.70 -11.47 2.10
C ALA A 146 -1.96 -12.49 1.22
N GLY A 147 -0.77 -12.94 1.62
CA GLY A 147 -0.05 -14.01 0.94
C GLY A 147 -0.82 -15.33 0.94
N LEU A 148 -1.50 -15.66 2.04
CA LEU A 148 -2.36 -16.84 2.12
C LEU A 148 -3.55 -16.76 1.14
N TRP A 149 -4.11 -15.56 0.94
CA TRP A 149 -5.15 -15.35 -0.07
C TRP A 149 -4.61 -15.55 -1.50
N VAL A 150 -3.41 -15.06 -1.79
CA VAL A 150 -2.75 -15.32 -3.09
C VAL A 150 -2.61 -16.82 -3.31
N GLU A 151 -2.02 -17.55 -2.35
CA GLU A 151 -1.86 -19.01 -2.43
C GLU A 151 -3.20 -19.73 -2.61
N GLN A 152 -4.26 -19.26 -1.95
CA GLN A 152 -5.60 -19.83 -2.08
C GLN A 152 -6.18 -19.64 -3.48
N VAL A 153 -6.15 -18.41 -4.02
CA VAL A 153 -6.66 -18.11 -5.36
C VAL A 153 -5.94 -18.95 -6.42
N LEU A 154 -4.60 -19.02 -6.32
CA LEU A 154 -3.79 -19.82 -7.24
C LEU A 154 -4.14 -21.31 -7.17
N ARG A 155 -4.27 -21.85 -5.96
CA ARG A 155 -4.61 -23.26 -5.73
C ARG A 155 -6.01 -23.62 -6.23
N GLU A 156 -7.00 -22.77 -5.95
CA GLU A 156 -8.40 -23.02 -6.35
C GLU A 156 -8.59 -22.96 -7.86
N GLN A 157 -7.84 -22.09 -8.54
CA GLN A 157 -7.93 -21.92 -9.99
C GLN A 157 -6.92 -22.77 -10.78
N GLY A 158 -6.01 -23.46 -10.09
CA GLY A 158 -5.01 -24.34 -10.71
C GLY A 158 -3.97 -23.59 -11.55
N VAL A 159 -3.66 -22.35 -11.21
CA VAL A 159 -2.70 -21.48 -11.92
C VAL A 159 -1.43 -21.23 -11.09
N SER A 160 -0.30 -20.95 -11.74
CA SER A 160 0.97 -20.65 -11.06
C SER A 160 1.18 -19.18 -10.73
N GLU A 161 0.39 -18.29 -11.33
CA GLU A 161 0.43 -16.85 -11.11
C GLU A 161 -0.94 -16.19 -11.15
N LEU A 162 -1.04 -15.02 -10.52
CA LEU A 162 -2.21 -14.18 -10.64
C LEU A 162 -2.13 -13.45 -11.98
N SER A 163 -3.20 -13.51 -12.76
CA SER A 163 -3.46 -12.52 -13.80
C SER A 163 -3.68 -11.14 -13.17
N ALA A 164 -3.52 -10.09 -13.98
CA ALA A 164 -3.79 -8.72 -13.56
C ALA A 164 -5.22 -8.57 -12.98
N GLN A 165 -6.20 -9.21 -13.61
CA GLN A 165 -7.59 -9.20 -13.14
C GLN A 165 -7.73 -9.84 -11.75
N GLN A 166 -7.14 -11.03 -11.53
CA GLN A 166 -7.21 -11.69 -10.21
C GLN A 166 -6.50 -10.88 -9.13
N ALA A 167 -5.38 -10.24 -9.46
CA ALA A 167 -4.65 -9.34 -8.55
C ALA A 167 -5.52 -8.14 -8.15
N THR A 168 -6.17 -7.49 -9.12
CA THR A 168 -7.12 -6.39 -8.89
C THR A 168 -8.29 -6.84 -8.02
N GLU A 169 -8.99 -7.91 -8.40
CA GLU A 169 -10.18 -8.40 -7.70
C GLU A 169 -9.86 -8.77 -6.24
N LEU A 170 -8.72 -9.43 -6.01
CA LEU A 170 -8.28 -9.78 -4.67
C LEU A 170 -7.95 -8.53 -3.84
N ALA A 171 -7.26 -7.55 -4.43
CA ALA A 171 -6.96 -6.30 -3.76
C ALA A 171 -8.24 -5.54 -3.38
N ILE A 172 -9.21 -5.43 -4.29
CA ILE A 172 -10.52 -4.82 -4.04
C ILE A 172 -11.22 -5.53 -2.87
N TYR A 173 -11.28 -6.87 -2.90
CA TYR A 173 -11.88 -7.65 -1.82
C TYR A 173 -11.23 -7.35 -0.46
N LEU A 174 -9.89 -7.34 -0.39
CA LEU A 174 -9.16 -7.10 0.86
C LEU A 174 -9.24 -5.64 1.33
N ASN A 175 -9.36 -4.68 0.41
CA ASN A 175 -9.41 -3.25 0.73
C ASN A 175 -10.81 -2.74 1.07
N THR A 176 -11.85 -3.47 0.70
CA THR A 176 -13.25 -3.20 1.08
C THR A 176 -13.70 -4.00 2.29
N SER A 177 -12.92 -5.00 2.72
CA SER A 177 -13.18 -5.81 3.91
C SER A 177 -12.82 -5.09 5.21
N VAL A 178 -13.63 -5.31 6.25
CA VAL A 178 -13.37 -4.77 7.60
C VAL A 178 -12.15 -5.45 8.22
N LYS A 179 -11.12 -4.66 8.54
CA LYS A 179 -9.92 -5.09 9.27
C LYS A 179 -9.99 -4.67 10.74
N ARG A 180 -9.41 -5.49 11.62
CA ARG A 180 -9.23 -5.17 13.05
C ARG A 180 -7.77 -4.83 13.33
N ILE A 181 -7.48 -3.56 13.59
CA ILE A 181 -6.14 -3.09 13.92
C ILE A 181 -6.05 -2.75 15.40
N THR A 182 -4.86 -2.86 16.00
CA THR A 182 -4.62 -2.36 17.35
C THR A 182 -4.27 -0.88 17.25
N ASN A 183 -5.08 0.00 17.85
CA ASN A 183 -4.72 1.40 18.01
C ASN A 183 -3.50 1.50 18.96
N LYS A 184 -2.42 2.13 18.50
CA LYS A 184 -1.16 2.19 19.24
C LYS A 184 -1.23 3.06 20.49
N GLU A 185 -2.12 4.06 20.50
CA GLU A 185 -2.34 5.00 21.60
C GLU A 185 -3.27 4.40 22.66
N THR A 186 -4.45 3.91 22.25
CA THR A 186 -5.46 3.40 23.18
C THR A 186 -5.26 1.92 23.54
N LYS A 187 -4.39 1.21 22.81
CA LYS A 187 -4.18 -0.26 22.87
C LYS A 187 -5.41 -1.10 22.57
N ARG A 188 -6.52 -0.50 22.12
CA ARG A 188 -7.77 -1.21 21.80
C ARG A 188 -7.77 -1.70 20.36
N LYS A 189 -8.56 -2.75 20.10
CA LYS A 189 -8.86 -3.20 18.75
C LYS A 189 -9.92 -2.29 18.14
N GLU A 190 -9.62 -1.72 16.99
CA GLU A 190 -10.53 -0.86 16.23
C GLU A 190 -10.80 -1.48 14.87
N LYS A 191 -12.05 -1.32 14.40
CA LYS A 191 -12.46 -1.73 13.06
C LYS A 191 -12.15 -0.59 12.10
N MET A 192 -11.66 -0.96 10.92
CA MET A 192 -11.47 -0.01 9.82
C MET A 192 -11.61 -0.71 8.48
N ILE A 193 -11.96 0.05 7.45
CA ILE A 193 -11.95 -0.41 6.05
C ILE A 193 -10.78 0.31 5.36
N PRO A 194 -9.82 -0.42 4.75
CA PRO A 194 -8.62 0.17 4.16
C PRO A 194 -8.89 1.29 3.16
N VAL A 195 -9.79 1.08 2.20
CA VAL A 195 -10.07 2.08 1.15
C VAL A 195 -10.65 3.37 1.74
N GLU A 196 -11.52 3.29 2.75
CA GLU A 196 -12.04 4.47 3.45
C GLU A 196 -10.92 5.26 4.13
N LYS A 197 -10.01 4.57 4.81
CA LYS A 197 -8.90 5.20 5.53
C LYS A 197 -7.88 5.81 4.58
N LEU A 198 -7.61 5.16 3.45
CA LEU A 198 -6.72 5.68 2.41
C LEU A 198 -7.33 6.89 1.70
N LEU A 199 -8.62 6.83 1.35
CA LEU A 199 -9.35 8.00 0.82
C LEU A 199 -9.23 9.20 1.75
N ALA A 200 -9.57 9.03 3.03
CA ALA A 200 -9.48 10.11 4.01
C ALA A 200 -8.03 10.64 4.16
N TYR A 201 -7.03 9.77 4.01
CA TYR A 201 -5.63 10.18 4.03
C TYR A 201 -5.23 10.99 2.79
N CYS A 202 -5.56 10.52 1.59
CA CYS A 202 -5.30 11.22 0.32
C CYS A 202 -6.00 12.59 0.28
N GLN A 203 -7.23 12.69 0.77
CA GLN A 203 -7.93 13.97 0.88
C GLN A 203 -7.18 14.96 1.77
N ARG A 204 -6.64 14.52 2.93
CA ARG A 204 -5.81 15.38 3.79
C ARG A 204 -4.49 15.78 3.13
N LEU A 205 -3.89 14.90 2.32
CA LEU A 205 -2.69 15.23 1.55
C LEU A 205 -2.96 16.35 0.53
N VAL A 206 -4.10 16.29 -0.16
CA VAL A 206 -4.51 17.32 -1.13
C VAL A 206 -4.94 18.62 -0.44
N LEU A 207 -5.75 18.54 0.62
CA LEU A 207 -6.28 19.69 1.35
C LEU A 207 -5.21 20.59 1.98
N GLY A 208 -4.12 20.00 2.48
CA GLY A 208 -3.20 20.73 3.36
C GLY A 208 -3.85 21.21 4.66
N ASP A 209 -3.07 21.88 5.51
CA ASP A 209 -3.57 22.47 6.75
C ASP A 209 -4.32 23.81 6.49
N GLY A 210 -5.25 23.84 5.52
CA GLY A 210 -6.13 24.99 5.27
C GLY A 210 -6.33 25.46 3.81
N GLY A 211 -6.06 24.60 2.81
CA GLY A 211 -6.25 24.95 1.39
C GLY A 211 -7.72 24.84 0.92
N LYS A 212 -8.11 25.69 -0.04
CA LYS A 212 -9.35 25.49 -0.81
C LYS A 212 -9.12 24.33 -1.78
N THR A 213 -9.90 23.27 -1.67
CA THR A 213 -9.94 22.17 -2.64
C THR A 213 -11.35 21.99 -3.16
N ASN A 214 -11.48 21.40 -4.35
CA ASN A 214 -12.77 20.95 -4.87
C ASN A 214 -13.15 19.54 -4.36
N VAL A 215 -12.22 18.84 -3.67
CA VAL A 215 -12.45 17.51 -3.10
C VAL A 215 -13.35 17.58 -1.85
N VAL A 216 -14.53 16.95 -1.95
CA VAL A 216 -15.49 16.82 -0.85
C VAL A 216 -14.93 15.94 0.26
N SER A 217 -15.07 16.36 1.52
CA SER A 217 -14.57 15.62 2.69
C SER A 217 -15.23 14.24 2.81
N PHE A 218 -14.46 13.23 3.19
CA PHE A 218 -14.97 11.88 3.40
C PHE A 218 -16.12 11.82 4.42
N GLU A 219 -16.09 12.65 5.46
CA GLU A 219 -17.12 12.69 6.49
C GLU A 219 -18.50 13.12 5.93
N ASP A 220 -18.53 13.85 4.82
CA ASP A 220 -19.78 14.27 4.16
C ASP A 220 -20.48 13.09 3.44
N TYR A 221 -19.75 12.00 3.17
CA TYR A 221 -20.29 10.78 2.55
C TYR A 221 -20.76 9.75 3.58
N LYS A 222 -20.23 9.79 4.80
CA LYS A 222 -20.65 8.88 5.89
C LYS A 222 -21.99 9.22 6.52
N ASN A 223 -22.45 10.46 6.35
CA ASN A 223 -23.68 10.99 6.96
C ASN A 223 -24.89 10.94 6.01
N LYS A 224 -24.83 10.14 4.94
CA LYS A 224 -25.94 9.85 4.02
C LYS A 224 -26.28 8.38 4.06
#